data_AF-A0A2V5XTP8-F1
#
_entry.id   AF-A0A2V5XTP8-F1
#
_cell.length_a   1.000
_cell.length_b   1.000
_cell.length_c   1.000
_cell.angle_alpha   90.00
_cell.angle_beta   90.00
_cell.angle_gamma   90.00
#
_symmetry.space_group_name_H-M   'P 1'
#
loop_
_entity.id
_entity.type
_entity.pdbx_description
1 polymer ?
#
loop_
_entity_poly.entity_id
_entity_poly.type
_entity_poly.pdbx_seq_one_letter_code
_entity_poly.pdbx_strand_id
1 'polypeptide(L)'
;MKCATHNQDATAVCAYCGRALCSSCDRVPSSQRTACSSTCAEALSKGERAVELILSKNVQGARVTAFVLYALGMIFLVVGIMGYL
;
A
#
# COMPACT_ATOMS: atom_id res chain seq x y z
N MET A 1 -6.90 -25.35 12.97
CA MET A 1 -7.52 -25.22 11.62
C MET A 1 -6.65 -26.02 10.67
N LYS A 2 -7.23 -26.82 9.75
CA LYS A 2 -6.43 -27.74 8.91
C LYS A 2 -6.05 -27.09 7.58
N CYS A 3 -4.87 -27.45 7.07
CA CYS A 3 -4.42 -27.02 5.75
C CYS A 3 -5.37 -27.55 4.65
N ALA A 4 -5.59 -26.77 3.60
CA ALA A 4 -6.51 -27.12 2.52
C ALA A 4 -6.02 -28.33 1.67
N THR A 5 -4.72 -28.54 1.61
CA THR A 5 -4.08 -29.62 0.82
C THR A 5 -3.56 -30.77 1.66
N HIS A 6 -3.24 -30.53 2.94
CA HIS A 6 -2.73 -31.55 3.85
C HIS A 6 -3.59 -31.58 5.11
N ASN A 7 -3.87 -32.77 5.64
CA ASN A 7 -4.55 -32.95 6.94
C ASN A 7 -3.67 -32.57 8.16
N GLN A 8 -2.77 -31.60 7.98
CA GLN A 8 -1.88 -31.07 9.01
C GLN A 8 -2.41 -29.73 9.52
N ASP A 9 -1.95 -29.32 10.70
CA ASP A 9 -2.29 -28.01 11.26
C ASP A 9 -1.77 -26.88 10.37
N ALA A 10 -2.67 -25.94 10.09
CA ALA A 10 -2.34 -24.76 9.32
C ALA A 10 -1.55 -23.77 10.18
N THR A 11 -0.43 -23.30 9.65
CA THR A 11 0.45 -22.31 10.28
C THR A 11 0.32 -20.93 9.65
N ALA A 12 -0.27 -20.84 8.45
CA ALA A 12 -0.44 -19.60 7.70
C ALA A 12 -1.72 -19.61 6.86
N VAL A 13 -2.09 -18.44 6.33
CA VAL A 13 -3.22 -18.27 5.40
C VAL A 13 -2.73 -17.51 4.17
N CYS A 14 -3.13 -17.93 2.97
CA CYS A 14 -2.80 -17.21 1.76
C CYS A 14 -3.51 -15.85 1.76
N ALA A 15 -2.74 -14.76 1.71
CA ALA A 15 -3.30 -13.41 1.74
C ALA A 15 -4.14 -13.06 0.50
N TYR A 16 -3.95 -13.79 -0.62
CA TYR A 16 -4.69 -13.55 -1.86
C TYR A 16 -6.02 -14.34 -1.92
N CYS A 17 -5.99 -15.65 -1.65
CA CYS A 17 -7.15 -16.52 -1.83
C CYS A 17 -7.80 -17.01 -0.51
N GLY A 18 -7.24 -16.64 0.65
CA GLY A 18 -7.79 -16.97 1.97
C GLY A 18 -7.66 -18.44 2.39
N ARG A 19 -6.94 -19.27 1.62
CA ARG A 19 -6.76 -20.69 1.94
C ARG A 19 -5.78 -20.89 3.09
N ALA A 20 -6.08 -21.82 4.00
CA ALA A 20 -5.17 -22.22 5.07
C ALA A 20 -4.02 -23.10 4.54
N LEU A 21 -2.79 -22.78 4.94
CA LEU A 21 -1.55 -23.45 4.54
C LEU A 21 -0.80 -24.02 5.74
N CYS A 22 -0.21 -25.19 5.56
CA CYS A 22 0.80 -25.76 6.45
C CYS A 22 2.20 -25.25 6.08
N SER A 23 3.17 -25.43 6.97
CA SER A 23 4.57 -25.03 6.78
C SER A 23 5.23 -25.59 5.51
N SER A 24 4.76 -26.74 5.01
CA SER A 24 5.22 -27.38 3.78
C SER A 24 4.57 -26.82 2.50
N CYS A 25 3.44 -26.13 2.62
CA CYS A 25 2.79 -25.41 1.53
C CYS A 25 3.11 -23.90 1.54
N ASP A 26 3.75 -23.40 2.60
CA ASP A 26 4.26 -22.03 2.68
C ASP A 26 5.45 -21.85 1.72
N ARG A 27 5.14 -21.65 0.43
CA ARG A 27 6.12 -21.79 -0.65
C ARG A 27 6.61 -20.47 -1.21
N VAL A 28 5.94 -19.35 -0.93
CA VAL A 28 6.35 -18.06 -1.51
C VAL A 28 6.09 -16.92 -0.52
N PRO A 29 7.14 -16.38 0.12
CA PRO A 29 7.04 -15.10 0.79
C PRO A 29 6.98 -14.00 -0.29
N SER A 30 5.78 -13.55 -0.64
CA SER A 30 5.62 -12.32 -1.42
C SER A 30 5.38 -11.19 -0.45
N SER A 31 6.38 -10.34 -0.22
CA SER A 31 6.25 -9.06 0.48
C SER A 31 5.49 -9.18 1.82
N GLN A 32 6.19 -9.66 2.86
CA GLN A 32 5.64 -9.92 4.22
C GLN A 32 4.43 -10.86 4.32
N ARG A 33 3.81 -11.28 3.21
CA ARG A 33 2.58 -12.07 3.19
C ARG A 33 2.78 -13.41 2.50
N THR A 34 2.20 -14.44 3.09
CA THR A 34 2.27 -15.82 2.60
C THR A 34 1.31 -16.04 1.44
N ALA A 35 1.78 -16.69 0.37
CA ALA A 35 0.98 -17.02 -0.81
C ALA A 35 1.04 -18.52 -1.12
N CYS A 36 -0.09 -19.11 -1.53
CA CYS A 36 -0.19 -20.55 -1.81
C CYS A 36 0.39 -21.00 -3.16
N SER A 37 0.63 -20.06 -4.07
CA SER A 37 1.19 -20.32 -5.40
C SER A 37 1.93 -19.09 -5.92
N SER A 38 2.80 -19.28 -6.91
CA SER A 38 3.47 -18.18 -7.62
C SER A 38 2.46 -17.21 -8.26
N THR A 39 1.34 -17.71 -8.76
CA THR A 39 0.25 -16.90 -9.31
C THR A 39 -0.42 -16.01 -8.25
N CYS A 40 -0.64 -16.53 -7.04
CA CYS A 40 -1.18 -15.76 -5.92
C CYS A 40 -0.16 -14.71 -5.43
N ALA A 41 1.12 -15.07 -5.39
CA ALA A 41 2.20 -14.14 -5.05
C ALA A 41 2.31 -12.99 -6.06
N GLU A 42 2.22 -13.29 -7.35
CA GLU A 42 2.27 -12.27 -8.40
C GLU A 42 1.06 -11.34 -8.34
N ALA A 43 -0.14 -11.89 -8.18
CA ALA A 43 -1.37 -11.10 -8.03
C ALA A 43 -1.34 -10.22 -6.77
N LEU A 44 -0.83 -10.73 -5.66
CA LEU A 44 -0.68 -9.96 -4.42
C LEU A 44 0.33 -8.81 -4.60
N SER A 45 1.47 -9.07 -5.23
CA SER A 45 2.48 -8.04 -5.50
C SER A 45 1.99 -6.93 -6.45
N LYS A 46 1.11 -7.26 -7.41
CA LYS A 46 0.49 -6.27 -8.30
C LYS A 46 -0.45 -5.35 -7.52
N GLY A 47 -1.24 -5.91 -6.59
CA GLY A 47 -2.11 -5.13 -5.71
C GLY A 47 -1.34 -4.19 -4.80
N GLU A 48 -0.26 -4.68 -4.17
CA GLU A 48 0.58 -3.85 -3.31
C GLU A 48 1.27 -2.71 -4.06
N ARG A 49 1.78 -2.98 -5.26
CA ARG A 49 2.36 -1.93 -6.13
C ARG A 49 1.34 -0.85 -6.48
N ALA A 50 0.09 -1.22 -6.76
CA ALA A 50 -0.96 -0.25 -7.06
C ALA A 50 -1.25 0.67 -5.85
N VAL A 51 -1.31 0.10 -4.64
CA VAL A 51 -1.50 0.86 -3.41
C VAL A 51 -0.31 1.78 -3.13
N GLU A 52 0.92 1.29 -3.29
CA GLU A 52 2.16 2.08 -3.16
C GLU A 52 2.17 3.27 -4.12
N LEU A 53 1.76 3.05 -5.38
CA LEU A 53 1.64 4.10 -6.40
C LEU A 53 0.59 5.16 -6.03
N ILE A 54 -0.55 4.75 -5.50
CA ILE A 54 -1.59 5.68 -5.03
C ILE A 54 -1.07 6.48 -3.84
N LEU A 55 -0.46 5.81 -2.86
CA LEU A 55 0.04 6.45 -1.65
C LEU A 55 1.13 7.48 -1.97
N SER A 56 2.10 7.10 -2.80
CA SER A 56 3.17 8.00 -3.25
C SER A 56 2.64 9.21 -3.99
N LYS A 57 1.65 9.04 -4.89
CA LYS A 57 1.00 10.16 -5.58
C LYS A 57 0.22 11.08 -4.64
N ASN A 58 -0.47 10.53 -3.64
CA ASN A 58 -1.19 11.34 -2.65
C ASN A 58 -0.22 12.15 -1.78
N VAL A 59 0.88 11.55 -1.33
CA VAL A 59 1.92 12.25 -0.54
C VAL A 59 2.58 13.35 -1.37
N GLN A 60 2.89 13.09 -2.64
CA GLN A 60 3.44 14.10 -3.54
C GLN A 60 2.44 15.23 -3.80
N GLY A 61 1.18 14.90 -4.09
CA GLY A 61 0.11 15.87 -4.28
C GLY A 61 -0.10 16.76 -3.05
N ALA A 62 -0.14 16.16 -1.86
CA ALA A 62 -0.28 16.90 -0.60
C ALA A 62 0.87 17.89 -0.37
N ARG A 63 2.11 17.52 -0.69
CA ARG A 63 3.27 18.42 -0.61
C ARG A 63 3.14 19.58 -1.58
N VAL A 64 2.80 19.32 -2.84
CA VAL A 64 2.66 20.38 -3.86
C VAL A 64 1.54 21.35 -3.47
N THR A 65 0.38 20.83 -3.05
CA THR A 65 -0.75 21.67 -2.62
C THR A 65 -0.38 22.52 -1.41
N ALA A 66 0.36 21.98 -0.43
CA ALA A 66 0.84 22.75 0.71
C ALA A 66 1.75 23.92 0.26
N PHE A 67 2.72 23.66 -0.62
CA PHE A 67 3.59 24.73 -1.14
C PHE A 67 2.81 25.79 -1.92
N VAL A 68 1.85 25.38 -2.75
CA VAL A 68 1.01 26.32 -3.52
C VAL A 68 0.17 27.18 -2.59
N LEU A 69 -0.47 26.61 -1.57
CA LEU A 69 -1.27 27.35 -0.61
C LEU A 69 -0.42 28.32 0.22
N TYR A 70 0.79 27.93 0.64
CA TYR A 70 1.71 28.83 1.31
C TYR A 70 2.16 29.98 0.40
N ALA A 71 2.53 29.71 -0.85
CA ALA A 71 2.92 30.73 -1.80
C ALA A 71 1.78 31.70 -2.10
N LEU A 72 0.56 31.18 -2.31
CA LEU A 72 -0.63 31.99 -2.51
C LEU A 72 -0.91 32.86 -1.29
N GLY A 73 -0.87 32.27 -0.09
CA GLY A 73 -1.05 32.99 1.17
C GLY A 73 -0.05 34.13 1.34
N MET A 74 1.22 33.92 1.00
CA MET A 74 2.24 34.97 1.03
C MET A 74 1.94 36.11 0.05
N ILE A 75 1.50 35.79 -1.18
CA ILE A 75 1.11 36.80 -2.17
C ILE A 75 -0.04 37.67 -1.64
N PHE A 76 -1.09 37.04 -1.09
CA PHE A 76 -2.22 37.77 -0.51
C PHE A 76 -1.79 38.67 0.65
N LEU A 77 -0.87 38.19 1.50
CA LEU A 77 -0.35 38.96 2.63
C LEU A 77 0.42 40.20 2.14
N VAL A 78 1.30 40.04 1.14
CA VAL A 78 2.06 41.15 0.54
C VAL A 78 1.15 42.18 -0.12
N VAL A 79 0.17 41.74 -0.91
CA VAL A 79 -0.80 42.63 -1.56
C VAL A 79 -1.63 43.38 -0.51
N GLY A 80 -2.06 42.71 0.55
CA GLY A 80 -2.80 43.33 1.65
C GLY A 80 -1.99 44.41 2.37
N ILE A 81 -0.71 44.16 2.65
CA ILE A 81 0.18 45.15 3.26
C ILE A 81 0.41 46.35 2.32
N MET A 82 0.74 46.09 1.06
CA MET A 82 1.01 47.14 0.06
C MET A 82 -0.23 47.98 -0.28
N GLY A 83 -1.43 47.39 -0.23
CA GLY A 83 -2.68 48.11 -0.46
C GLY A 83 -3.23 48.84 0.76
N TYR A 84 -2.74 48.51 1.96
CA TYR A 84 -3.09 49.21 3.20
C TYR A 84 -2.18 50.42 3.48
N LEU A 85 -0.95 50.41 2.96
CA LEU A 85 0.03 51.49 3.07
C LEU A 85 -0.26 52.63 2.08
#